data_AF-A0A534CZ28-F1
#
_entry.id   AF-A0A534CZ28-F1
#
_cell.length_a   1.000
_cell.length_b   1.000
_cell.length_c   1.000
_cell.angle_alpha   90.00
_cell.angle_beta   90.00
_cell.angle_gamma   90.00
#
_symmetry.space_group_name_H-M   'P 1'
#
loop_
_entity.id
_entity.type
_entity.pdbx_description
1 polymer ?
#
loop_
_entity_poly.entity_id
_entity_poly.type
_entity_poly.pdbx_seq_one_letter_code
_entity_poly.pdbx_strand_id
1 'polypeptide(L)'
;MTRLLEGAKRDTESRGRWLGALRGSWPLAVCRLLEARESPVVRVLVAEVRGSSPREPGACMLLSRAGSHGTIGGGNLEWQAMQAAESLRLAATE
;
A
#
# COMPACT_ATOMS: atom_id res chain seq x y z
N MET A 1 3.93 37.77 3.34
CA MET A 1 3.00 37.27 2.30
C MET A 1 3.79 36.42 1.30
N THR A 2 4.18 35.20 1.68
CA THR A 2 4.85 34.26 0.79
C THR A 2 4.27 32.87 1.03
N ARG A 3 3.75 32.32 -0.06
CA ARG A 3 2.73 31.28 -0.18
C ARG A 3 3.31 29.89 0.17
N LEU A 4 2.95 29.36 1.34
CA LEU A 4 3.01 27.93 1.68
C LEU A 4 1.96 27.20 0.86
N LEU A 5 2.28 26.59 -0.28
CA LEU A 5 1.48 25.53 -0.93
C LEU A 5 2.34 24.76 -1.94
N GLU A 6 3.24 23.88 -1.48
CA GLU A 6 3.72 22.79 -2.34
C GLU A 6 2.75 21.62 -2.13
N GLY A 7 1.92 21.38 -3.13
CA GLY A 7 0.75 20.50 -3.04
C GLY A 7 1.12 19.06 -2.72
N ALA A 8 0.72 18.60 -1.54
CA ALA A 8 0.37 17.20 -1.34
C ALA A 8 -0.73 16.87 -2.35
N LYS A 9 -0.37 16.18 -3.44
CA LYS A 9 -1.32 15.66 -4.42
C LYS A 9 -2.36 14.85 -3.66
N ARG A 10 -3.58 15.41 -3.59
CA ARG A 10 -4.74 14.72 -3.04
C ARG A 10 -5.04 13.53 -3.94
N ASP A 11 -4.71 12.34 -3.46
CA ASP A 11 -5.21 11.07 -4.01
C ASP A 11 -6.73 11.05 -3.82
N THR A 12 -7.45 11.62 -4.79
CA THR A 12 -8.91 11.58 -4.86
C THR A 12 -9.28 11.09 -6.24
N GLU A 13 -9.28 9.77 -6.44
CA GLU A 13 -10.13 9.15 -7.46
C GLU A 13 -10.30 7.64 -7.25
N SER A 14 -11.56 7.27 -6.99
CA SER A 14 -12.08 5.92 -6.75
C SER A 14 -12.02 4.97 -7.96
N ARG A 15 -11.43 5.40 -9.09
CA ARG A 15 -11.19 4.55 -10.28
C ARG A 15 -9.71 4.16 -10.47
N GLY A 16 -8.79 4.69 -9.66
CA GLY A 16 -7.34 4.48 -9.79
C GLY A 16 -6.64 3.81 -8.60
N ARG A 17 -7.40 3.35 -7.59
CA ARG A 17 -6.89 2.79 -6.32
C ARG A 17 -5.95 1.58 -6.48
N TRP A 18 -5.97 0.95 -7.66
CA TRP A 18 -5.18 -0.23 -8.04
C TRP A 18 -3.89 0.10 -8.81
N LEU A 19 -3.71 1.32 -9.31
CA LEU A 19 -2.59 1.69 -10.19
C LEU A 19 -1.52 2.58 -9.52
N GLY A 20 -1.77 3.06 -8.30
CA GLY A 20 -0.84 3.89 -7.53
C GLY A 20 -0.23 3.15 -6.35
N ALA A 21 1.08 3.32 -6.13
CA ALA A 21 1.69 2.98 -4.85
C ALA A 21 1.13 3.92 -3.77
N LEU A 22 0.85 3.41 -2.56
CA LEU A 22 0.41 4.24 -1.43
C LEU A 22 1.59 5.05 -0.88
N ARG A 23 2.08 6.05 -1.62
CA ARG A 23 3.17 6.92 -1.18
C ARG A 23 2.60 8.00 -0.26
N GLY A 24 3.02 7.99 1.01
CA GLY A 24 2.61 8.97 2.03
C GLY A 24 1.18 8.82 2.58
N SER A 25 0.23 8.31 1.78
CA SER A 25 -1.19 8.15 2.17
C SER A 25 -1.50 6.83 2.91
N TRP A 26 -0.55 5.90 2.97
CA TRP A 26 -0.76 4.59 3.60
C TRP A 26 -1.16 4.63 5.08
N PRO A 27 -0.70 5.56 5.96
CA PRO A 27 -1.13 5.56 7.36
C PRO A 27 -2.64 5.83 7.48
N LEU A 28 -3.14 6.79 6.71
CA LEU A 28 -4.57 7.10 6.67
C LEU A 28 -5.38 5.95 6.05
N ALA A 29 -4.82 5.25 5.06
CA ALA A 29 -5.45 4.06 4.50
C ALA A 29 -5.55 2.92 5.54
N VAL A 30 -4.51 2.71 6.36
CA VAL A 30 -4.56 1.75 7.48
C VAL A 30 -5.60 2.16 8.50
N CYS A 31 -5.64 3.43 8.94
CA CYS A 31 -6.65 3.91 9.89
C CYS A 31 -8.07 3.60 9.42
N ARG A 32 -8.38 3.89 8.14
CA ARG A 32 -9.70 3.59 7.56
C ARG A 32 -10.03 2.10 7.56
N LEU A 33 -9.05 1.24 7.29
CA LEU A 33 -9.24 -0.22 7.33
C LEU A 33 -9.48 -0.70 8.76
N LEU A 34 -8.74 -0.18 9.73
CA LEU A 34 -8.92 -0.52 11.14
C LEU A 34 -10.27 -0.03 11.68
N GLU A 35 -10.68 1.18 11.32
CA GLU A 35 -12.02 1.72 11.65
C GLU A 35 -13.14 0.86 11.05
N ALA A 36 -12.93 0.34 9.84
CA ALA A 36 -13.83 -0.60 9.18
C ALA A 36 -13.76 -2.04 9.74
N ARG A 37 -12.97 -2.28 10.80
CA ARG A 37 -12.75 -3.60 11.43
C ARG A 37 -12.09 -4.62 10.50
N GLU A 38 -11.27 -4.16 9.56
CA GLU A 38 -10.52 -5.00 8.61
C GLU A 38 -9.16 -5.45 9.15
N SER A 39 -9.01 -5.56 10.48
CA SER A 39 -7.79 -6.07 11.09
C SER A 39 -7.69 -7.61 10.95
N PRO A 40 -6.47 -8.16 10.83
CA PRO A 40 -5.18 -7.48 10.79
C PRO A 40 -4.87 -6.94 9.39
N VAL A 41 -4.09 -5.85 9.34
CA VAL A 41 -3.64 -5.22 8.10
C VAL A 41 -2.13 -5.40 7.97
N VAL A 42 -1.69 -6.00 6.87
CA VAL A 42 -0.27 -6.21 6.55
C VAL A 42 0.18 -5.16 5.54
N ARG A 43 1.32 -4.49 5.78
CA ARG A 43 1.92 -3.54 4.85
C ARG A 43 3.12 -4.17 4.15
N VAL A 44 3.10 -4.19 2.82
CA VAL A 44 4.25 -4.56 1.99
C VAL A 44 4.92 -3.29 1.50
N LEU A 45 6.24 -3.19 1.64
CA LEU A 45 7.05 -2.03 1.30
C LEU A 45 8.23 -2.46 0.42
N VAL A 46 8.46 -1.76 -0.70
CA VAL A 46 9.73 -1.84 -1.42
C VAL A 46 10.78 -1.11 -0.60
N ALA A 47 11.63 -1.86 0.11
CA ALA A 47 12.68 -1.30 0.95
C ALA A 47 13.88 -0.81 0.13
N GLU A 48 14.28 -1.58 -0.88
CA GLU A 48 15.42 -1.31 -1.77
C GLU A 48 15.12 -1.92 -3.15
N VAL A 49 15.77 -1.37 -4.18
CA VAL A 49 15.77 -1.93 -5.53
C VAL A 49 17.22 -2.13 -5.97
N ARG A 50 17.52 -3.31 -6.52
CA ARG A 50 18.79 -3.60 -7.19
C ARG A 50 18.54 -3.79 -8.68
N GLY A 51 19.00 -2.85 -9.49
CA GLY A 51 18.74 -2.83 -10.93
C GLY A 51 17.43 -2.11 -11.29
N SER A 52 16.74 -2.58 -12.32
CA SER A 52 15.47 -2.00 -12.77
C SER A 52 14.28 -2.65 -12.06
N SER A 53 13.36 -1.84 -11.57
CA SER A 53 12.13 -2.28 -10.90
C SER A 53 10.95 -1.42 -11.36
N PRO A 54 9.74 -1.99 -11.47
CA PRO A 54 8.52 -1.24 -11.80
C PRO A 54 8.16 -0.16 -10.76
N ARG A 55 8.70 -0.24 -9.53
CA ARG A 55 8.54 0.79 -8.49
C ARG A 55 9.84 1.05 -7.75
N GLU A 56 10.03 2.29 -7.36
CA GLU A 56 11.15 2.76 -6.54
C GLU A 56 10.94 2.42 -5.05
N PRO A 57 12.02 2.40 -4.24
CA PRO A 57 11.92 2.32 -2.79
C PRO A 57 10.88 3.29 -2.20
N GLY A 58 10.20 2.85 -1.14
CA GLY A 58 9.09 3.59 -0.54
C GLY A 58 7.72 3.32 -1.16
N ALA A 59 7.63 2.63 -2.30
CA ALA A 59 6.34 2.13 -2.80
C ALA A 59 5.78 1.09 -1.83
N CYS A 60 4.49 1.21 -1.49
CA CYS A 60 3.85 0.25 -0.60
C CYS A 60 2.43 -0.09 -1.04
N MET A 61 1.99 -1.26 -0.57
CA MET A 61 0.62 -1.75 -0.65
C MET A 61 0.19 -2.29 0.71
N LEU A 62 -1.12 -2.35 0.95
CA LEU A 62 -1.72 -2.92 2.14
C LEU A 62 -2.54 -4.16 1.77
N LEU A 63 -2.54 -5.17 2.64
CA LEU A 63 -3.41 -6.32 2.55
C LEU A 63 -4.25 -6.42 3.83
N SER A 64 -5.55 -6.66 3.66
CA SER A 64 -6.53 -6.81 4.74
C SER A 64 -7.56 -7.86 4.33
N ARG A 65 -8.53 -8.18 5.20
CA ARG A 65 -9.63 -9.09 4.86
C ARG A 65 -10.50 -8.56 3.71
N ALA A 66 -10.66 -7.24 3.59
CA ALA A 66 -11.29 -6.59 2.42
C ALA A 66 -10.49 -6.69 1.11
N GLY A 67 -9.27 -7.21 1.14
CA GLY A 67 -8.38 -7.33 -0.02
C GLY A 67 -7.21 -6.36 0.02
N SER A 68 -6.61 -6.14 -1.16
CA SER A 68 -5.40 -5.33 -1.32
C SER A 68 -5.67 -3.87 -1.71
N HIS A 69 -4.75 -2.99 -1.31
CA HIS A 69 -4.84 -1.55 -1.53
C HIS A 69 -3.48 -1.01 -1.98
N GLY A 70 -3.46 -0.35 -3.15
CA GLY A 70 -2.21 0.09 -3.79
C GLY A 70 -1.44 -1.05 -4.44
N THR A 71 -0.32 -0.70 -5.08
CA THR A 71 0.53 -1.64 -5.84
C THR A 71 2.01 -1.35 -5.60
N ILE A 72 2.83 -2.42 -5.59
CA ILE A 72 4.30 -2.34 -5.58
C ILE A 72 4.91 -2.64 -6.95
N GLY A 73 4.09 -2.80 -7.99
CA GLY A 73 4.57 -2.87 -9.37
C GLY A 73 3.99 -3.98 -10.25
N GLY A 74 2.85 -4.57 -9.88
CA GLY A 74 1.99 -5.36 -10.79
C GLY A 74 2.74 -6.42 -11.60
N GLY A 75 3.04 -7.56 -10.99
CA GLY A 75 3.79 -8.64 -11.63
C GLY A 75 4.12 -9.76 -10.64
N ASN A 76 5.11 -10.60 -10.99
CA ASN A 76 5.48 -11.75 -10.16
C ASN A 76 5.86 -11.36 -8.72
N LEU A 77 6.60 -10.26 -8.52
CA LEU A 77 6.95 -9.78 -7.18
C LEU A 77 5.71 -9.44 -6.34
N GLU A 78 4.72 -8.78 -6.95
CA GLU A 78 3.48 -8.40 -6.25
C GLU A 78 2.65 -9.64 -5.89
N TRP A 79 2.57 -10.63 -6.79
CA TRP A 79 1.93 -11.90 -6.50
C TRP A 79 2.59 -12.63 -5.33
N GLN A 80 3.92 -12.76 -5.33
CA GLN A 80 4.66 -13.38 -4.23
C GLN A 80 4.46 -12.62 -2.91
N ALA A 81 4.46 -11.29 -2.96
CA ALA A 81 4.24 -10.46 -1.79
C ALA A 81 2.81 -10.61 -1.23
N MET A 82 1.79 -10.74 -2.09
CA MET A 82 0.42 -11.00 -1.64
C MET A 82 0.29 -12.34 -0.93
N GLN A 83 0.94 -13.40 -1.45
CA GLN A 83 0.93 -14.71 -0.80
C GLN A 83 1.58 -14.64 0.59
N ALA A 84 2.77 -14.03 0.70
CA ALA A 84 3.45 -13.87 1.98
C ALA A 84 2.65 -13.00 2.97
N ALA A 85 2.05 -11.92 2.48
CA ALA A 85 1.22 -11.04 3.29
C ALA A 85 -0.04 -11.76 3.80
N GLU A 86 -0.67 -12.63 3.00
CA GLU A 86 -1.82 -13.41 3.45
C GLU A 86 -1.45 -14.43 4.51
N SER A 87 -0.30 -15.11 4.38
CA SER A 87 0.21 -16.00 5.43
C SER A 87 0.43 -15.25 6.76
N LEU A 88 1.04 -14.06 6.71
CA LEU A 88 1.22 -13.22 7.90
C LEU A 88 -0.11 -12.73 8.48
N ARG A 89 -1.08 -12.37 7.61
CA ARG A 89 -2.40 -11.89 8.03
C ARG A 89 -3.15 -12.97 8.78
N LEU A 90 -3.11 -14.21 8.29
CA LEU A 90 -3.76 -15.36 8.94
C LEU A 90 -3.10 -15.70 10.28
N ALA A 91 -1.76 -15.74 10.34
CA ALA A 91 -1.03 -16.00 11.58
C ALA A 91 -1.26 -14.95 12.67
N ALA A 92 -1.62 -13.71 12.29
CA ALA A 92 -1.95 -12.64 13.25
C ALA A 92 -3.39 -12.68 13.78
N THR A 93 -4.21 -13.62 13.27
CA THR A 93 -5.60 -13.84 13.75
C THR A 93 -5.74 -15.02 14.71
N GLU A 94 -4.67 -15.81 14.89
CA GLU A 94 -4.57 -16.92 15.85
C GLU A 94 -4.09 -16.43 17.22
#